data_AF-A0A9P4TH47-F1
#
_entry.id   AF-A0A9P4TH47-F1
#
_cell.length_a   1.000
_cell.length_b   1.000
_cell.length_c   1.000
_cell.angle_alpha   90.00
_cell.angle_beta   90.00
_cell.angle_gamma   90.00
#
_symmetry.space_group_name_H-M   'P 1'
#
loop_
_entity.id
_entity.type
_entity.pdbx_description
1 polymer ?
#
loop_
_entity_poly.entity_id
_entity_poly.type
_entity_poly.pdbx_seq_one_letter_code
_entity_poly.pdbx_strand_id
1 'polypeptide(L)'
;MSAQIPLRIARSPAHPLRRQCLFQRRTAPSTPRCVPATSARAFSSTPAQLRKKENRIVDTRMQMAGAEATIYGQPAPSNRQQEAGESEQMAEDIGLLQNTIIRAPFSKLPSPTSWEFYSYFWTFVKSRFTGLYTRSHYKRCIHKKGIASYLPIDFLKKQDLKNKAKKMYKRYYDALAAGDAKALQNVCLPPLAITARNQIAARGAVKTSWQLLKFKSARIVSHRCAPLGSDNPDTSFRQCIVRLESEQQLSIAPVSSLSVSHKTRAPKWAPGSAQGKQTAVSVEQNAERKQHSNVETVVEYVVMQTRVMNGKPEEWKLWGFTSETTPERLQQDDEYWARMLSIQSSSA
;
A
#
# COMPACT_ATOMS: atom_id res chain seq x y z
N MET A 1 -19.12 -52.58 13.75
CA MET A 1 -18.35 -51.53 14.45
C MET A 1 -17.39 -50.92 13.44
N SER A 2 -17.93 -50.09 12.55
CA SER A 2 -17.21 -49.42 11.47
C SER A 2 -17.91 -48.10 11.21
N ALA A 3 -17.18 -47.00 11.15
CA ALA A 3 -17.62 -45.80 10.46
C ALA A 3 -16.38 -45.05 9.98
N GLN A 4 -15.93 -45.42 8.79
CA GLN A 4 -15.34 -44.48 7.85
C GLN A 4 -16.40 -43.43 7.52
N ILE A 5 -15.99 -42.18 7.29
CA ILE A 5 -16.19 -41.46 6.00
C ILE A 5 -15.69 -40.01 6.14
N PRO A 6 -15.16 -39.44 5.04
CA PRO A 6 -14.35 -38.22 4.97
C PRO A 6 -15.22 -37.00 4.66
N LEU A 7 -14.64 -35.81 4.48
CA LEU A 7 -15.11 -34.83 3.48
C LEU A 7 -14.06 -33.74 3.24
N ARG A 8 -13.55 -33.70 2.01
CA ARG A 8 -12.96 -32.52 1.38
C ARG A 8 -14.06 -31.47 1.15
N ILE A 9 -13.78 -30.20 1.41
CA ILE A 9 -14.38 -29.09 0.64
C ILE A 9 -13.27 -28.07 0.36
N ALA A 10 -13.20 -27.65 -0.90
CA ALA A 10 -12.26 -26.69 -1.45
C ALA A 10 -12.92 -25.29 -1.59
N ARG A 11 -12.06 -24.25 -1.60
CA ARG A 11 -12.18 -22.93 -2.28
C ARG A 11 -13.22 -21.93 -1.73
N SER A 12 -12.82 -20.81 -1.08
CA SER A 12 -12.30 -19.50 -1.58
C SER A 12 -13.42 -18.43 -1.68
N PRO A 13 -13.16 -17.13 -1.94
CA PRO A 13 -12.33 -16.09 -1.30
C PRO A 13 -13.20 -14.85 -0.89
N ALA A 14 -12.57 -13.71 -0.58
CA ALA A 14 -13.15 -12.35 -0.40
C ALA A 14 -13.51 -11.87 1.03
N HIS A 15 -12.76 -10.87 1.48
CA HIS A 15 -13.14 -9.85 2.47
C HIS A 15 -14.23 -8.90 1.88
N PRO A 16 -14.92 -8.00 2.63
CA PRO A 16 -14.72 -7.61 4.05
C PRO A 16 -16.00 -7.49 4.93
N LEU A 17 -15.78 -7.58 6.26
CA LEU A 17 -16.41 -6.84 7.37
C LEU A 17 -17.88 -6.38 7.23
N ARG A 18 -18.80 -7.12 7.88
CA ARG A 18 -19.41 -6.77 9.19
C ARG A 18 -19.93 -5.33 9.33
N ARG A 19 -21.23 -5.16 9.09
CA ARG A 19 -22.10 -4.33 9.92
C ARG A 19 -23.30 -5.17 10.38
N GLN A 20 -23.31 -5.54 11.66
CA GLN A 20 -24.48 -6.04 12.36
C GLN A 20 -24.89 -4.97 13.38
N CYS A 21 -26.00 -4.29 13.12
CA CYS A 21 -26.90 -3.81 14.15
C CYS A 21 -28.31 -4.20 13.67
N LEU A 22 -28.82 -5.32 14.19
CA LEU A 22 -30.23 -5.70 14.17
C LEU A 22 -30.84 -5.34 15.53
N PHE A 23 -32.17 -5.18 15.54
CA PHE A 23 -33.08 -4.71 16.62
C PHE A 23 -33.28 -3.18 16.58
N GLN A 24 -34.47 -2.60 16.40
CA GLN A 24 -35.84 -3.08 16.63
C GLN A 24 -36.91 -2.24 15.86
N ARG A 25 -37.93 -2.96 15.40
CA ARG A 25 -39.39 -2.67 15.27
C ARG A 25 -39.92 -1.54 14.35
N ARG A 26 -40.81 -2.02 13.47
CA ARG A 26 -41.85 -1.30 12.73
C ARG A 26 -43.05 -0.96 13.62
N THR A 27 -43.62 0.23 13.44
CA THR A 27 -45.06 0.47 13.56
C THR A 27 -45.46 1.57 12.58
N ALA A 28 -46.42 1.25 11.72
CA ALA A 28 -47.31 2.16 10.98
C ALA A 28 -48.73 1.58 11.15
N PRO A 29 -49.84 2.18 10.65
CA PRO A 29 -50.12 3.53 10.19
C PRO A 29 -51.45 4.10 10.81
N SER A 30 -51.81 5.36 10.51
CA SER A 30 -53.24 5.77 10.50
C SER A 30 -53.47 6.94 9.54
N THR A 31 -54.51 6.81 8.72
CA THR A 31 -54.97 7.65 7.61
C THR A 31 -55.98 8.74 8.09
N PRO A 32 -56.90 9.31 7.27
CA PRO A 32 -56.76 10.58 6.54
C PRO A 32 -57.88 11.60 6.89
N ARG A 33 -57.84 12.83 6.36
CA ARG A 33 -59.07 13.65 6.19
C ARG A 33 -59.00 14.69 5.07
N CYS A 34 -60.20 14.95 4.54
CA CYS A 34 -60.59 15.49 3.24
C CYS A 34 -60.66 17.04 3.14
N VAL A 35 -60.44 17.56 1.91
CA VAL A 35 -61.17 18.54 1.02
C VAL A 35 -62.34 19.37 1.66
N PRO A 36 -62.76 20.60 1.22
CA PRO A 36 -62.70 21.14 -0.17
C PRO A 36 -62.63 22.68 -0.47
N ALA A 37 -62.37 22.96 -1.76
CA ALA A 37 -62.92 23.98 -2.70
C ALA A 37 -63.08 25.48 -2.36
N THR A 38 -62.56 26.36 -3.24
CA THR A 38 -63.28 27.34 -4.14
C THR A 38 -62.26 28.33 -4.77
N SER A 39 -62.08 28.29 -6.09
CA SER A 39 -62.56 29.25 -7.12
C SER A 39 -61.95 30.66 -7.06
N ALA A 40 -61.20 31.02 -8.12
CA ALA A 40 -61.31 32.25 -8.92
C ALA A 40 -60.02 32.47 -9.71
N ARG A 41 -60.14 32.52 -11.05
CA ARG A 41 -59.13 33.10 -11.95
C ARG A 41 -59.20 34.61 -11.85
N ALA A 42 -58.05 35.29 -11.91
CA ALA A 42 -57.89 36.50 -12.70
C ALA A 42 -56.41 36.72 -13.05
N PHE A 43 -56.20 37.17 -14.28
CA PHE A 43 -54.93 37.51 -14.92
C PHE A 43 -54.15 38.58 -14.14
N SER A 44 -52.83 38.43 -14.04
CA SER A 44 -51.90 39.56 -13.96
C SER A 44 -50.48 39.10 -14.26
N SER A 45 -49.89 39.77 -15.24
CA SER A 45 -48.51 39.70 -15.70
C SER A 45 -47.46 39.99 -14.60
N THR A 46 -46.25 39.49 -14.85
CA THR A 46 -44.95 39.71 -14.17
C THR A 46 -44.67 38.94 -12.87
N PRO A 47 -43.66 38.04 -12.85
CA PRO A 47 -42.96 37.71 -11.63
C PRO A 47 -41.86 38.76 -11.37
N ALA A 48 -41.99 39.49 -10.26
CA ALA A 48 -40.90 40.24 -9.68
C ALA A 48 -39.81 39.24 -9.21
N GLN A 49 -38.63 39.29 -9.82
CA GLN A 49 -37.46 38.57 -9.31
C GLN A 49 -37.04 39.17 -7.97
N LEU A 50 -37.49 38.56 -6.89
CA LEU A 50 -36.99 38.79 -5.54
C LEU A 50 -35.55 38.29 -5.45
N ARG A 51 -34.64 39.26 -5.35
CA ARG A 51 -33.25 39.08 -4.92
C ARG A 51 -33.18 38.18 -3.69
N LYS A 52 -32.59 36.99 -3.85
CA LYS A 52 -32.11 36.20 -2.71
C LYS A 52 -30.59 36.32 -2.64
N LYS A 53 -30.21 36.99 -1.57
CA LYS A 53 -28.89 37.24 -1.01
C LYS A 53 -28.20 35.90 -0.74
N GLU A 54 -27.18 35.56 -1.50
CA GLU A 54 -26.17 34.61 -1.08
C GLU A 54 -24.88 35.39 -0.83
N ASN A 55 -24.54 35.52 0.45
CA ASN A 55 -23.33 36.13 0.93
C ASN A 55 -22.15 35.27 0.48
N ARG A 56 -21.57 35.58 -0.68
CA ARG A 56 -20.15 35.34 -0.89
C ARG A 56 -19.45 36.65 -0.55
N ILE A 57 -19.07 36.81 0.71
CA ILE A 57 -18.04 37.76 1.10
C ILE A 57 -16.75 37.22 0.47
N VAL A 58 -16.61 37.45 -0.84
CA VAL A 58 -15.30 37.61 -1.45
C VAL A 58 -14.92 39.02 -1.07
N ASP A 59 -13.90 39.15 -0.23
CA ASP A 59 -13.40 40.45 0.23
C ASP A 59 -13.28 41.39 -0.98
N THR A 60 -14.09 42.44 -1.02
CA THR A 60 -14.02 43.46 -2.07
C THR A 60 -12.63 44.10 -2.11
N ARG A 61 -11.91 44.08 -0.97
CA ARG A 61 -10.48 44.41 -0.86
C ARG A 61 -9.57 43.43 -1.61
N MET A 62 -9.82 42.13 -1.59
CA MET A 62 -9.03 41.16 -2.37
C MET A 62 -9.28 41.32 -3.88
N GLN A 63 -10.52 41.62 -4.29
CA GLN A 63 -10.83 41.88 -5.69
C GLN A 63 -10.21 43.20 -6.18
N MET A 64 -10.24 44.25 -5.35
CA MET A 64 -9.57 45.51 -5.66
C MET A 64 -8.04 45.37 -5.66
N ALA A 65 -7.44 44.61 -4.74
CA ALA A 65 -6.01 44.33 -4.75
C ALA A 65 -5.56 43.55 -6.01
N GLY A 66 -6.38 42.60 -6.49
CA GLY A 66 -6.13 41.90 -7.76
C GLY A 66 -6.26 42.81 -8.99
N ALA A 67 -7.24 43.72 -8.98
CA ALA A 67 -7.40 44.71 -10.04
C ALA A 67 -6.29 45.78 -10.02
N GLU A 68 -5.90 46.28 -8.85
CA GLU A 68 -4.80 47.23 -8.66
C GLU A 68 -3.46 46.64 -9.10
N ALA A 69 -3.17 45.36 -8.79
CA ALA A 69 -1.96 44.68 -9.26
C ALA A 69 -1.89 44.60 -10.79
N THR A 70 -3.05 44.48 -11.46
CA THR A 70 -3.14 44.45 -12.93
C THR A 70 -2.92 45.84 -13.54
N ILE A 71 -3.34 46.91 -12.85
CA ILE A 71 -3.17 48.30 -13.27
C ILE A 71 -1.70 48.76 -13.10
N TYR A 72 -1.00 48.29 -12.07
CA TYR A 72 0.42 48.62 -11.82
C TYR A 72 1.43 47.71 -12.54
N GLY A 73 0.98 46.87 -13.47
CA GLY A 73 1.87 46.03 -14.29
C GLY A 73 2.65 44.98 -13.50
N GLN A 74 2.21 44.64 -12.27
CA GLN A 74 2.78 43.49 -11.58
C GLN A 74 2.18 42.23 -12.21
N PRO A 75 3.02 41.29 -12.70
CA PRO A 75 2.50 40.06 -13.27
C PRO A 75 1.67 39.35 -12.19
N ALA A 76 0.48 38.85 -12.57
CA ALA A 76 -0.30 37.93 -11.75
C ALA A 76 0.65 36.88 -11.14
N PRO A 77 0.47 36.44 -9.88
CA PRO A 77 1.34 35.43 -9.28
C PRO A 77 1.43 34.29 -10.27
N SER A 78 2.62 34.11 -10.86
CA SER A 78 2.72 33.28 -12.06
C SER A 78 2.23 31.89 -11.70
N ASN A 79 1.41 31.25 -12.53
CA ASN A 79 0.98 29.85 -12.32
C ASN A 79 2.17 28.96 -11.90
N ARG A 80 3.37 29.27 -12.40
CA ARG A 80 4.65 28.64 -12.04
C ARG A 80 5.01 28.61 -10.54
N GLN A 81 4.61 29.61 -9.75
CA GLN A 81 4.84 29.62 -8.29
C GLN A 81 3.78 28.81 -7.54
N GLN A 82 2.53 28.80 -8.02
CA GLN A 82 1.49 27.89 -7.50
C GLN A 82 1.82 26.44 -7.86
N GLU A 83 2.18 26.16 -9.11
CA GLU A 83 2.65 24.85 -9.59
C GLU A 83 3.87 24.34 -8.82
N ALA A 84 4.80 25.22 -8.44
CA ALA A 84 5.96 24.84 -7.62
C ALA A 84 5.55 24.46 -6.18
N GLY A 85 4.63 25.21 -5.58
CA GLY A 85 4.08 24.89 -4.25
C GLY A 85 3.21 23.63 -4.26
N GLU A 86 2.40 23.44 -5.30
CA GLU A 86 1.61 22.23 -5.53
C GLU A 86 2.51 21.01 -5.76
N SER A 87 3.61 21.20 -6.51
CA SER A 87 4.59 20.14 -6.74
C SER A 87 5.21 19.65 -5.43
N GLU A 88 5.62 20.55 -4.55
CA GLU A 88 6.17 20.17 -3.24
C GLU A 88 5.12 19.50 -2.32
N GLN A 89 3.84 19.87 -2.47
CA GLN A 89 2.71 19.27 -1.73
C GLN A 89 2.21 17.94 -2.31
N MET A 90 2.81 17.45 -3.38
CA MET A 90 2.35 16.20 -4.00
C MET A 90 2.53 15.00 -3.08
N ALA A 91 1.53 14.13 -3.14
CA ALA A 91 1.53 12.87 -2.41
C ALA A 91 2.82 12.09 -2.71
N GLU A 92 3.49 11.64 -1.65
CA GLU A 92 4.67 10.78 -1.79
C GLU A 92 4.33 9.42 -2.41
N ASP A 93 3.05 9.04 -2.42
CA ASP A 93 2.52 7.78 -2.92
C ASP A 93 1.53 7.98 -4.08
N ILE A 94 1.75 7.23 -5.17
CA ILE A 94 0.90 7.18 -6.37
C ILE A 94 0.19 5.81 -6.52
N GLY A 95 0.39 4.91 -5.55
CA GLY A 95 -0.01 3.52 -5.65
C GLY A 95 0.92 2.71 -6.57
N LEU A 96 0.60 1.43 -6.76
CA LEU A 96 1.36 0.57 -7.68
C LEU A 96 1.16 1.06 -9.11
N LEU A 97 2.26 1.26 -9.86
CA LEU A 97 2.16 1.77 -11.23
C LEU A 97 1.33 0.86 -12.13
N GLN A 98 0.54 1.45 -13.02
CA GLN A 98 -0.23 0.71 -14.00
C GLN A 98 0.67 -0.18 -14.87
N ASN A 99 0.13 -1.32 -15.29
CA ASN A 99 0.83 -2.33 -16.11
C ASN A 99 2.11 -2.89 -15.45
N THR A 100 2.21 -2.87 -14.11
CA THR A 100 3.24 -3.63 -13.40
C THR A 100 2.89 -5.11 -13.36
N ILE A 101 3.45 -5.88 -14.29
CA ILE A 101 3.26 -7.32 -14.35
C ILE A 101 4.40 -8.02 -13.60
N ILE A 102 4.04 -8.90 -12.66
CA ILE A 102 4.96 -9.74 -11.89
C ILE A 102 4.71 -11.18 -12.30
N ARG A 103 5.60 -11.70 -13.13
CA ARG A 103 5.44 -13.03 -13.71
C ARG A 103 5.21 -14.08 -12.62
N ALA A 104 4.06 -14.76 -12.68
CA ALA A 104 3.77 -15.90 -11.83
C ALA A 104 4.69 -17.09 -12.18
N PRO A 105 4.95 -18.02 -11.24
CA PRO A 105 5.63 -19.27 -11.56
C PRO A 105 4.82 -20.04 -12.60
N PHE A 106 5.51 -20.80 -13.46
CA PHE A 106 4.86 -21.57 -14.53
C PHE A 106 3.81 -22.57 -14.02
N SER A 107 3.90 -23.00 -12.76
CA SER A 107 2.89 -23.85 -12.11
C SER A 107 1.53 -23.19 -11.90
N LYS A 108 1.47 -21.85 -11.85
CA LYS A 108 0.23 -21.07 -11.71
C LYS A 108 -0.26 -20.48 -13.02
N LEU A 109 0.44 -20.72 -14.11
CA LEU A 109 0.08 -20.23 -15.43
C LEU A 109 -0.74 -21.28 -16.18
N PRO A 110 -1.63 -20.86 -17.10
CA PRO A 110 -2.32 -21.78 -17.99
C PRO A 110 -1.31 -22.51 -18.87
N SER A 111 -1.75 -23.61 -19.47
CA SER A 111 -0.87 -24.44 -20.31
C SER A 111 -0.24 -23.60 -21.43
N PRO A 112 1.04 -23.86 -21.79
CA PRO A 112 1.77 -23.06 -22.78
C PRO A 112 1.15 -23.10 -24.19
N THR A 113 0.26 -24.06 -24.45
CA THR A 113 -0.50 -24.21 -25.70
C THR A 113 -1.76 -23.34 -25.75
N SER A 114 -2.21 -22.80 -24.61
CA SER A 114 -3.40 -21.96 -24.55
C SER A 114 -3.15 -20.56 -25.11
N TRP A 115 -4.15 -19.98 -25.76
CA TRP A 115 -4.10 -18.58 -26.20
C TRP A 115 -3.97 -17.61 -25.02
N GLU A 116 -4.55 -17.95 -23.86
CA GLU A 116 -4.45 -17.17 -22.63
C GLU A 116 -3.00 -17.03 -22.16
N PHE A 117 -2.21 -18.11 -22.25
CA PHE A 117 -0.78 -18.06 -21.95
C PHE A 117 -0.04 -17.10 -22.89
N TYR A 118 -0.31 -17.16 -24.19
CA TYR A 118 0.34 -16.28 -25.16
C TYR A 118 -0.06 -14.82 -24.97
N SER A 119 -1.34 -14.54 -24.73
CA SER A 119 -1.83 -13.20 -24.43
C SER A 119 -1.16 -12.63 -23.17
N TYR A 120 -1.11 -13.40 -22.08
CA TYR A 120 -0.40 -13.04 -20.86
C TYR A 120 1.11 -12.82 -21.08
N PHE A 121 1.73 -13.70 -21.87
CA PHE A 121 3.16 -13.57 -22.17
C PHE A 121 3.43 -12.33 -23.02
N TRP A 122 2.56 -12.02 -23.98
CA TRP A 122 2.65 -10.82 -24.80
C TRP A 122 2.48 -9.55 -23.98
N THR A 123 1.50 -9.49 -23.06
CA THR A 123 1.35 -8.35 -22.14
C THR A 123 2.56 -8.22 -21.23
N PHE A 124 3.11 -9.33 -20.73
CA PHE A 124 4.35 -9.33 -19.95
C PHE A 124 5.53 -8.76 -20.77
N VAL A 125 5.75 -9.23 -21.99
CA VAL A 125 6.81 -8.73 -22.87
C VAL A 125 6.62 -7.25 -23.18
N LYS A 126 5.40 -6.83 -23.54
CA LYS A 126 5.04 -5.42 -23.75
C LYS A 126 5.30 -4.58 -22.50
N SER A 127 5.02 -5.10 -21.30
CA SER A 127 5.29 -4.42 -20.03
C SER A 127 6.79 -4.19 -19.81
N ARG A 128 7.65 -5.11 -20.26
CA ARG A 128 9.12 -4.98 -20.15
C ARG A 128 9.67 -3.95 -21.12
N PHE A 129 9.17 -3.93 -22.36
CA PHE A 129 9.54 -2.92 -23.35
C PHE A 129 9.07 -1.52 -22.95
N THR A 130 7.82 -1.38 -22.52
CA THR A 130 7.29 -0.10 -22.01
C THR A 130 8.03 0.34 -20.73
N GLY A 131 8.43 -0.59 -19.87
CA GLY A 131 9.29 -0.30 -18.71
C GLY A 131 10.67 0.25 -19.11
N LEU A 132 11.28 -0.27 -20.19
CA LEU A 132 12.54 0.24 -20.70
C LEU A 132 12.38 1.65 -21.31
N TYR A 133 11.29 1.86 -22.07
CA TYR A 133 10.96 3.16 -22.67
C TYR A 133 10.73 4.24 -21.59
N THR A 134 9.90 3.94 -20.59
CA THR A 134 9.58 4.89 -19.50
C THR A 134 10.82 5.24 -18.66
N ARG A 135 11.77 4.33 -18.51
CA ARG A 135 13.07 4.63 -17.90
C ARG A 135 13.90 5.58 -18.77
N SER A 136 13.94 5.36 -20.08
CA SER A 136 14.61 6.30 -20.99
C SER A 136 14.01 7.71 -20.85
N HIS A 137 12.67 7.81 -20.79
CA HIS A 137 11.97 9.07 -20.55
C HIS A 137 12.34 9.70 -19.18
N TYR A 138 12.31 8.93 -18.10
CA TYR A 138 12.73 9.38 -16.77
C TYR A 138 14.16 9.97 -16.76
N LYS A 139 15.06 9.46 -17.61
CA LYS A 139 16.41 10.03 -17.73
C LYS A 139 16.39 11.44 -18.28
N ARG A 140 15.53 11.68 -19.27
CA ARG A 140 15.35 12.98 -19.91
C ARG A 140 14.78 14.00 -18.93
N CYS A 141 13.96 13.56 -17.96
CA CYS A 141 13.49 14.42 -16.86
C CYS A 141 14.65 14.90 -15.96
N ILE A 142 15.64 14.04 -15.67
CA ILE A 142 16.79 14.40 -14.83
C ILE A 142 17.89 15.12 -15.63
N HIS A 143 18.24 14.60 -16.80
CA HIS A 143 19.34 15.07 -17.64
C HIS A 143 18.76 15.72 -18.89
N LYS A 144 18.50 17.03 -18.82
CA LYS A 144 17.95 17.80 -19.94
C LYS A 144 18.96 18.07 -21.07
N LYS A 145 20.27 18.02 -20.77
CA LYS A 145 21.35 18.38 -21.71
C LYS A 145 22.35 17.24 -21.88
N GLY A 146 22.88 17.10 -23.10
CA GLY A 146 24.01 16.22 -23.43
C GLY A 146 23.65 14.79 -23.87
N ILE A 147 24.67 14.07 -24.34
CA ILE A 147 24.60 12.68 -24.83
C ILE A 147 24.13 11.72 -23.73
N ALA A 148 24.39 12.08 -22.47
CA ALA A 148 23.98 11.30 -21.31
C ALA A 148 22.46 11.07 -21.24
N SER A 149 21.63 11.95 -21.83
CA SER A 149 20.17 11.79 -21.86
C SER A 149 19.69 10.61 -22.73
N TYR A 150 20.49 10.20 -23.72
CA TYR A 150 20.18 9.10 -24.66
C TYR A 150 20.73 7.75 -24.22
N LEU A 151 21.73 7.74 -23.33
CA LEU A 151 22.31 6.49 -22.84
C LEU A 151 21.31 5.72 -21.98
N PRO A 152 21.22 4.39 -22.11
CA PRO A 152 20.24 3.63 -21.38
C PRO A 152 20.49 3.67 -19.86
N ILE A 153 19.41 3.83 -19.09
CA ILE A 153 19.45 3.90 -17.64
C ILE A 153 19.90 2.56 -17.02
N ASP A 154 20.67 2.61 -15.93
CA ASP A 154 20.97 1.50 -15.00
C ASP A 154 21.44 0.18 -15.60
N PHE A 155 22.19 0.22 -16.70
CA PHE A 155 22.86 -1.00 -17.17
C PHE A 155 23.80 -1.58 -16.09
N LEU A 156 24.53 -0.69 -15.39
CA LEU A 156 25.52 -1.05 -14.38
C LEU A 156 24.97 -1.02 -12.93
N LYS A 157 23.90 -0.26 -12.66
CA LYS A 157 23.36 -0.03 -11.29
C LYS A 157 22.41 -1.12 -10.78
N LYS A 158 22.32 -2.26 -11.47
CA LYS A 158 21.39 -3.35 -11.11
C LYS A 158 21.74 -3.99 -9.76
N GLN A 159 23.03 -4.14 -9.45
CA GLN A 159 23.46 -4.72 -8.18
C GLN A 159 23.20 -3.77 -7.02
N ASP A 160 23.43 -2.47 -7.23
CA ASP A 160 23.16 -1.43 -6.22
C ASP A 160 21.69 -1.41 -5.83
N LEU A 161 20.78 -1.51 -6.80
CA LEU A 161 19.33 -1.60 -6.56
C LEU A 161 18.97 -2.85 -5.74
N LYS A 162 19.58 -4.00 -6.03
CA LYS A 162 19.36 -5.24 -5.26
C LYS A 162 19.89 -5.11 -3.84
N ASN A 163 21.08 -4.53 -3.67
CA ASN A 163 21.69 -4.32 -2.35
C ASN A 163 20.86 -3.32 -1.52
N LYS A 164 20.36 -2.26 -2.17
CA LYS A 164 19.45 -1.30 -1.54
C LYS A 164 18.14 -1.98 -1.10
N ALA A 165 17.54 -2.81 -1.96
CA ALA A 165 16.36 -3.59 -1.61
C ALA A 165 16.59 -4.49 -0.40
N LYS A 166 17.68 -5.27 -0.38
CA LYS A 166 18.06 -6.13 0.75
C LYS A 166 18.23 -5.34 2.05
N LYS A 167 18.87 -4.16 1.97
CA LYS A 167 19.11 -3.29 3.13
C LYS A 167 17.81 -2.72 3.68
N MET A 168 16.93 -2.24 2.81
CA MET A 168 15.62 -1.70 3.20
C MET A 168 14.73 -2.79 3.79
N TYR A 169 14.74 -3.98 3.19
CA TYR A 169 14.05 -5.17 3.69
C TYR A 169 14.45 -5.51 5.12
N LYS A 170 15.77 -5.62 5.36
CA LYS A 170 16.32 -5.91 6.68
C LYS A 170 15.92 -4.83 7.70
N ARG A 171 16.13 -3.56 7.35
CA ARG A 171 15.77 -2.42 8.22
C ARG A 171 14.29 -2.40 8.57
N TYR A 172 13.42 -2.71 7.61
CA TYR A 172 11.98 -2.76 7.83
C TYR A 172 11.62 -3.83 8.86
N TYR A 173 12.07 -5.07 8.66
CA TYR A 173 11.74 -6.16 9.59
C TYR A 173 12.44 -6.02 10.95
N ASP A 174 13.67 -5.51 11.01
CA ASP A 174 14.35 -5.19 12.26
C ASP A 174 13.55 -4.15 13.08
N ALA A 175 13.14 -3.05 12.45
CA ALA A 175 12.35 -2.00 13.10
C ALA A 175 10.94 -2.49 13.49
N LEU A 176 10.34 -3.34 12.65
CA LEU A 176 9.06 -3.96 12.91
C LEU A 176 9.13 -4.94 14.07
N ALA A 177 10.21 -5.71 14.23
CA ALA A 177 10.43 -6.59 15.39
C ALA A 177 10.71 -5.79 16.68
N ALA A 178 11.47 -4.70 16.58
CA ALA A 178 11.75 -3.79 17.69
C ALA A 178 10.51 -2.99 18.16
N GLY A 179 9.55 -2.77 17.27
CA GLY A 179 8.38 -1.92 17.55
C GLY A 179 8.62 -0.42 17.32
N ASP A 180 9.67 -0.06 16.57
CA ASP A 180 10.10 1.32 16.37
C ASP A 180 9.31 2.02 15.24
N ALA A 181 8.17 2.61 15.61
CA ALA A 181 7.31 3.32 14.67
C ALA A 181 7.98 4.51 13.95
N LYS A 182 8.94 5.19 14.60
CA LYS A 182 9.68 6.33 14.05
C LYS A 182 10.70 5.88 13.00
N ALA A 183 11.41 4.78 13.23
CA ALA A 183 12.34 4.24 12.25
C ALA A 183 11.60 3.79 10.97
N LEU A 184 10.40 3.22 11.13
CA LEU A 184 9.54 2.81 10.01
C LEU A 184 9.05 4.00 9.17
N GLN A 185 8.77 5.16 9.77
CA GLN A 185 8.40 6.38 9.03
C GLN A 185 9.48 6.83 8.06
N ASN A 186 10.74 6.69 8.45
CA ASN A 186 11.86 7.17 7.64
C ASN A 186 12.18 6.21 6.48
N VAL A 187 11.96 4.90 6.67
CA VAL A 187 12.27 3.87 5.67
C VAL A 187 11.12 3.65 4.69
N CYS A 188 9.88 3.75 5.16
CA CYS A 188 8.68 3.41 4.40
C CYS A 188 7.93 4.64 3.89
N LEU A 189 7.11 4.43 2.87
CA LEU A 189 6.08 5.41 2.52
C LEU A 189 4.98 5.47 3.59
N PRO A 190 4.27 6.61 3.71
CA PRO A 190 3.28 6.83 4.76
C PRO A 190 2.23 5.71 4.90
N PRO A 191 1.64 5.15 3.83
CA PRO A 191 0.63 4.10 3.95
C PRO A 191 1.18 2.81 4.59
N LEU A 192 2.38 2.39 4.19
CA LEU A 192 3.03 1.22 4.78
C LEU A 192 3.44 1.47 6.24
N ALA A 193 3.87 2.70 6.56
CA ALA A 193 4.17 3.04 7.95
C ALA A 193 2.93 3.00 8.84
N ILE A 194 1.75 3.38 8.31
CA ILE A 194 0.47 3.28 9.04
C ILE A 194 0.09 1.80 9.26
N THR A 195 0.18 0.96 8.23
CA THR A 195 -0.14 -0.47 8.38
C THR A 195 0.81 -1.16 9.37
N ALA A 196 2.11 -0.85 9.32
CA ALA A 196 3.09 -1.37 10.26
C ALA A 196 2.83 -0.90 11.70
N ARG A 197 2.45 0.37 11.91
CA ARG A 197 2.02 0.85 13.24
C ARG A 197 0.80 0.12 13.75
N ASN A 198 -0.21 -0.11 12.90
CA ASN A 198 -1.40 -0.88 13.28
C ASN A 198 -1.04 -2.31 13.66
N GLN A 199 -0.10 -2.93 12.95
CA GLN A 199 0.41 -4.26 13.31
C GLN A 199 1.14 -4.25 14.65
N ILE A 200 1.97 -3.24 14.93
CA ILE A 200 2.66 -3.11 16.22
C ILE A 200 1.66 -2.92 17.36
N ALA A 201 0.64 -2.07 17.17
CA ALA A 201 -0.42 -1.86 18.14
C ALA A 201 -1.23 -3.15 18.40
N ALA A 202 -1.54 -3.91 17.34
CA ALA A 202 -2.29 -5.16 17.44
C ALA A 202 -1.53 -6.31 18.12
N ARG A 203 -0.19 -6.25 18.21
CA ARG A 203 0.61 -7.30 18.87
C ARG A 203 0.41 -7.36 20.39
N GLY A 204 0.03 -6.25 21.02
CA GLY A 204 -0.04 -6.17 22.48
C GLY A 204 1.31 -6.44 23.15
N ALA A 205 1.30 -7.10 24.31
CA ALA A 205 2.49 -7.38 25.13
C ALA A 205 3.26 -8.62 24.65
N VAL A 206 3.61 -8.68 23.37
CA VAL A 206 4.36 -9.82 22.80
C VAL A 206 5.68 -9.32 22.21
N LYS A 207 6.78 -9.93 22.64
CA LYS A 207 8.11 -9.63 22.10
C LYS A 207 8.36 -10.50 20.87
N THR A 208 8.37 -9.87 19.71
CA THR A 208 8.74 -10.49 18.45
C THR A 208 10.21 -10.24 18.18
N SER A 209 11.00 -11.28 17.92
CA SER A 209 12.35 -11.11 17.38
C SER A 209 12.44 -11.76 16.01
N TRP A 210 12.94 -11.01 15.05
CA TRP A 210 13.13 -11.45 13.68
C TRP A 210 14.62 -11.52 13.39
N GLN A 211 15.04 -12.62 12.76
CA GLN A 211 16.41 -12.80 12.32
C GLN A 211 16.43 -13.25 10.87
N LEU A 212 17.25 -12.56 10.09
CA LEU A 212 17.56 -12.92 8.72
C LEU A 212 18.82 -13.77 8.69
N LEU A 213 18.69 -15.02 8.24
CA LEU A 213 19.82 -15.94 8.14
C LEU A 213 20.60 -15.70 6.85
N LYS A 214 19.93 -15.89 5.69
CA LYS A 214 20.54 -15.68 4.38
C LYS A 214 19.52 -15.30 3.30
N PHE A 215 20.00 -14.59 2.28
CA PHE A 215 19.27 -14.39 1.04
C PHE A 215 19.64 -15.49 0.04
N LYS A 216 18.67 -16.31 -0.40
CA LYS A 216 18.86 -17.32 -1.46
C LYS A 216 19.02 -16.65 -2.82
N SER A 217 18.12 -15.73 -3.16
CA SER A 217 18.18 -15.03 -4.44
C SER A 217 17.54 -13.64 -4.37
N ALA A 218 18.01 -12.74 -5.23
CA ALA A 218 17.46 -11.40 -5.42
C ALA A 218 17.39 -11.07 -6.92
N ARG A 219 16.18 -10.87 -7.44
CA ARG A 219 15.93 -10.65 -8.87
C ARG A 219 15.00 -9.46 -9.08
N ILE A 220 15.39 -8.54 -9.96
CA ILE A 220 14.53 -7.41 -10.36
C ILE A 220 13.48 -7.96 -11.35
N VAL A 221 12.21 -7.93 -10.96
CA VAL A 221 11.11 -8.46 -11.77
C VAL A 221 10.54 -7.37 -12.66
N SER A 222 10.22 -6.22 -12.08
CA SER A 222 9.66 -5.07 -12.78
C SER A 222 10.40 -3.80 -12.43
N HIS A 223 10.52 -2.90 -13.39
CA HIS A 223 11.19 -1.62 -13.22
C HIS A 223 10.56 -0.62 -14.18
N ARG A 224 9.78 0.31 -13.64
CA ARG A 224 8.93 1.24 -14.41
C ARG A 224 9.04 2.64 -13.86
N CYS A 225 8.79 3.62 -14.72
CA CYS A 225 8.63 5.01 -14.35
C CYS A 225 7.31 5.54 -14.87
N ALA A 226 6.73 6.52 -14.18
CA ALA A 226 5.56 7.25 -14.63
C ALA A 226 5.87 8.76 -14.59
N PRO A 227 5.87 9.46 -15.74
CA PRO A 227 5.93 10.91 -15.75
C PRO A 227 4.63 11.48 -15.21
N LEU A 228 4.72 12.60 -14.50
CA LEU A 228 3.55 13.25 -13.95
C LEU A 228 3.01 14.32 -14.90
N GLY A 229 2.13 13.89 -15.81
CA GLY A 229 1.39 14.78 -16.71
C GLY A 229 2.26 15.63 -17.66
N SER A 230 1.61 16.46 -18.47
CA SER A 230 2.26 17.49 -19.29
C SER A 230 2.76 18.67 -18.47
N ASP A 231 2.08 18.95 -17.37
CA ASP A 231 2.22 20.21 -16.64
C ASP A 231 3.51 20.24 -15.80
N ASN A 232 3.95 19.07 -15.35
CA ASN A 232 5.18 18.90 -14.57
C ASN A 232 6.16 17.91 -15.23
N PRO A 233 6.79 18.28 -16.36
CA PRO A 233 7.65 17.38 -17.15
C PRO A 233 8.92 16.95 -16.38
N ASP A 234 9.29 17.72 -15.36
CA ASP A 234 10.47 17.48 -14.52
C ASP A 234 10.19 16.58 -13.32
N THR A 235 8.92 16.18 -13.13
CA THR A 235 8.49 15.35 -12.03
C THR A 235 8.07 13.98 -12.52
N SER A 236 8.62 12.94 -11.89
CA SER A 236 8.31 11.56 -12.26
C SER A 236 8.48 10.60 -11.10
N PHE A 237 7.63 9.59 -11.05
CA PHE A 237 7.73 8.47 -10.12
C PHE A 237 8.48 7.32 -10.77
N ARG A 238 9.22 6.59 -9.95
CA ARG A 238 9.96 5.41 -10.38
C ARG A 238 9.80 4.29 -9.37
N GLN A 239 9.36 3.14 -9.85
CA GLN A 239 9.15 1.95 -9.04
C GLN A 239 10.01 0.79 -9.53
N CYS A 240 10.64 0.10 -8.57
CA CYS A 240 11.43 -1.09 -8.81
C CYS A 240 10.94 -2.22 -7.91
N ILE A 241 10.55 -3.32 -8.55
CA ILE A 241 10.04 -4.52 -7.87
C ILE A 241 11.13 -5.57 -7.86
N VAL A 242 11.51 -6.01 -6.66
CA VAL A 242 12.56 -7.00 -6.45
C VAL A 242 11.96 -8.21 -5.76
N ARG A 243 12.08 -9.37 -6.41
CA ARG A 243 11.80 -10.67 -5.81
C ARG A 243 12.96 -11.04 -4.91
N LEU A 244 12.69 -11.18 -3.62
CA LEU A 244 13.63 -11.64 -2.60
C LEU A 244 13.19 -13.02 -2.13
N GLU A 245 14.13 -13.97 -2.17
CA GLU A 245 14.01 -15.26 -1.51
C GLU A 245 14.95 -15.26 -0.31
N SER A 246 14.43 -15.45 0.88
CA SER A 246 15.19 -15.38 2.13
C SER A 246 14.84 -16.53 3.06
N GLU A 247 15.81 -16.96 3.85
CA GLU A 247 15.60 -17.83 5.00
C GLU A 247 15.53 -16.98 6.26
N GLN A 248 14.43 -17.13 6.99
CA GLN A 248 14.09 -16.29 8.12
C GLN A 248 13.74 -17.13 9.33
N GLN A 249 13.96 -16.53 10.49
CA GLN A 249 13.64 -17.10 11.77
C GLN A 249 12.84 -16.05 12.54
N LEU A 250 11.62 -16.40 12.91
CA LEU A 250 10.74 -15.58 13.73
C LEU A 250 10.56 -16.26 15.08
N SER A 251 10.88 -15.56 16.16
CA SER A 251 10.54 -16.01 17.51
C SER A 251 9.58 -15.04 18.16
N ILE A 252 8.51 -15.60 18.73
CA ILE A 252 7.44 -14.87 19.38
C ILE A 252 7.47 -15.31 20.84
N ALA A 253 7.90 -14.41 21.72
CA ALA A 253 7.90 -14.64 23.16
C ALA A 253 6.78 -13.79 23.78
N PRO A 254 5.87 -14.37 24.59
CA PRO A 254 5.01 -13.54 25.40
C PRO A 254 5.91 -12.68 26.30
N VAL A 255 5.66 -11.37 26.35
CA VAL A 255 6.26 -10.54 27.40
C VAL A 255 5.63 -11.10 28.66
N SER A 256 6.39 -11.93 29.37
CA SER A 256 6.03 -12.31 30.73
C SER A 256 5.89 -10.98 31.44
N SER A 257 4.65 -10.57 31.71
CA SER A 257 4.40 -9.78 32.90
C SER A 257 5.20 -10.48 33.99
N LEU A 258 5.89 -9.70 34.81
CA LEU A 258 6.48 -10.17 36.04
C LEU A 258 5.41 -11.00 36.77
N SER A 259 5.35 -12.29 36.48
CA SER A 259 4.84 -13.26 37.41
C SER A 259 5.90 -13.14 38.48
N VAL A 260 5.61 -12.26 39.44
CA VAL A 260 5.93 -12.52 40.82
C VAL A 260 5.70 -14.01 40.92
N SER A 261 6.79 -14.76 40.92
CA SER A 261 6.77 -16.12 41.37
C SER A 261 6.25 -15.95 42.79
N HIS A 262 4.93 -16.03 42.95
CA HIS A 262 4.38 -16.58 44.15
C HIS A 262 5.04 -17.93 44.18
N LYS A 263 6.18 -17.99 44.87
CA LYS A 263 6.68 -19.17 45.50
C LYS A 263 5.50 -19.60 46.35
N THR A 264 4.57 -20.35 45.77
CA THR A 264 3.74 -21.24 46.54
C THR A 264 4.77 -22.11 47.22
N ARG A 265 5.07 -21.72 48.46
CA ARG A 265 5.92 -22.47 49.37
C ARG A 265 5.36 -23.87 49.27
N ALA A 266 6.10 -24.78 48.64
CA ALA A 266 5.72 -26.17 48.61
C ALA A 266 5.42 -26.55 50.07
N PRO A 267 4.31 -27.25 50.36
CA PRO A 267 4.08 -27.74 51.71
C PRO A 267 5.33 -28.48 52.15
N LYS A 268 5.79 -28.20 53.37
CA LYS A 268 7.11 -28.57 53.94
C LYS A 268 7.37 -30.08 53.98
N TRP A 269 6.43 -30.88 53.51
CA TRP A 269 6.46 -32.33 53.55
C TRP A 269 6.21 -32.88 52.15
N ALA A 270 7.29 -32.96 51.36
CA ALA A 270 7.37 -33.81 50.18
C ALA A 270 8.51 -34.81 50.41
N PRO A 271 8.31 -36.12 50.19
CA PRO A 271 9.37 -37.11 50.38
C PRO A 271 10.54 -36.84 49.42
N GLY A 272 11.77 -36.84 49.96
CA GLY A 272 12.99 -36.36 49.30
C GLY A 272 13.42 -37.08 48.01
N SER A 273 12.74 -38.15 47.62
CA SER A 273 12.98 -38.87 46.36
C SER A 273 12.35 -38.20 45.12
N ALA A 274 11.41 -37.26 45.31
CA ALA A 274 10.68 -36.63 44.19
C ALA A 274 11.26 -35.28 43.71
N GLN A 275 12.05 -34.59 44.54
CA GLN A 275 12.54 -33.23 44.21
C GLN A 275 13.76 -33.21 43.29
N GLY A 276 14.62 -34.24 43.32
CA GLY A 276 15.84 -34.25 42.51
C GLY A 276 15.63 -34.50 41.00
N LYS A 277 14.52 -35.16 40.62
CA LYS A 277 14.26 -35.55 39.22
C LYS A 277 13.41 -34.55 38.43
N GLN A 278 12.60 -33.72 39.10
CA GLN A 278 11.70 -32.78 38.40
C GLN A 278 12.39 -31.48 37.99
N THR A 279 13.42 -31.03 38.71
CA THR A 279 14.08 -29.74 38.41
C THR A 279 15.04 -29.83 37.21
N ALA A 280 15.73 -30.96 37.02
CA ALA A 280 16.63 -31.16 35.87
C ALA A 280 15.84 -31.34 34.56
N VAL A 281 14.79 -32.17 34.58
CA VAL A 281 13.98 -32.46 33.39
C VAL A 281 13.19 -31.24 32.90
N SER A 282 12.79 -30.34 33.80
CA SER A 282 12.01 -29.14 33.45
C SER A 282 12.84 -28.00 32.86
N VAL A 283 14.15 -27.94 33.17
CA VAL A 283 15.06 -26.89 32.67
C VAL A 283 15.64 -27.28 31.32
N GLU A 284 16.01 -28.56 31.12
CA GLU A 284 16.49 -29.07 29.84
C GLU A 284 15.35 -29.09 28.79
N GLN A 285 14.15 -29.55 29.14
CA GLN A 285 13.02 -29.56 28.19
C GLN A 285 12.52 -28.15 27.81
N ASN A 286 12.70 -27.14 28.65
CA ASN A 286 12.37 -25.74 28.28
C ASN A 286 13.47 -25.06 27.46
N ALA A 287 14.73 -25.50 27.59
CA ALA A 287 15.85 -25.01 26.78
C ALA A 287 15.81 -25.61 25.37
N GLU A 288 15.50 -26.90 25.25
CA GLU A 288 15.37 -27.60 23.97
C GLU A 288 14.11 -27.18 23.20
N ARG A 289 12.99 -26.92 23.88
CA ARG A 289 11.73 -26.50 23.23
C ARG A 289 11.76 -25.06 22.69
N LYS A 290 12.73 -24.24 23.10
CA LYS A 290 12.95 -22.88 22.57
C LYS A 290 13.83 -22.83 21.30
N GLN A 291 14.46 -23.95 20.91
CA GLN A 291 15.39 -23.98 19.78
C GLN A 291 14.77 -24.43 18.44
N HIS A 292 13.54 -24.96 18.44
CA HIS A 292 12.79 -25.14 17.20
C HIS A 292 12.12 -23.83 16.73
N SER A 293 12.92 -22.78 16.61
CA SER A 293 12.53 -21.65 15.76
C SER A 293 12.59 -22.13 14.32
N ASN A 294 11.44 -22.47 13.76
CA ASN A 294 11.32 -23.03 12.41
C ASN A 294 11.95 -22.05 11.41
N VAL A 295 13.01 -22.48 10.72
CA VAL A 295 13.63 -21.67 9.67
C VAL A 295 12.77 -21.80 8.43
N GLU A 296 12.11 -20.71 8.05
CA GLU A 296 11.20 -20.70 6.92
C GLU A 296 11.84 -20.03 5.71
N THR A 297 11.63 -20.62 4.52
CA THR A 297 12.01 -19.98 3.26
C THR A 297 10.84 -19.15 2.76
N VAL A 298 11.01 -17.83 2.76
CA VAL A 298 9.98 -16.86 2.39
C VAL A 298 10.35 -16.21 1.05
N VAL A 299 9.36 -16.11 0.15
CA VAL A 299 9.48 -15.42 -1.14
C VAL A 299 8.56 -14.21 -1.14
N GLU A 300 9.15 -13.02 -1.21
CA GLU A 300 8.42 -11.76 -1.19
C GLU A 300 8.82 -10.86 -2.37
N TYR A 301 7.86 -10.09 -2.87
CA TYR A 301 8.11 -9.08 -3.90
C TYR A 301 8.08 -7.71 -3.24
N VAL A 302 9.26 -7.15 -3.07
CA VAL A 302 9.46 -5.84 -2.45
C VAL A 302 9.34 -4.77 -3.52
N VAL A 303 8.49 -3.77 -3.27
CA VAL A 303 8.34 -2.60 -4.13
C VAL A 303 9.07 -1.43 -3.49
N MET A 304 10.10 -0.94 -4.18
CA MET A 304 10.77 0.31 -3.83
C MET A 304 10.28 1.42 -4.75
N GLN A 305 10.09 2.60 -4.18
CA GLN A 305 9.67 3.80 -4.90
C GLN A 305 10.66 4.93 -4.67
N THR A 306 10.93 5.69 -5.72
CA THR A 306 11.65 6.97 -5.66
C THR A 306 10.91 7.95 -6.55
N ARG A 307 10.97 9.24 -6.21
CA ARG A 307 10.47 10.32 -7.07
C ARG A 307 11.60 11.23 -7.49
N VAL A 308 11.38 11.93 -8.60
CA VAL A 308 12.16 13.08 -9.03
C VAL A 308 11.25 14.27 -8.93
N MET A 309 11.70 15.29 -8.22
CA MET A 309 10.99 16.55 -8.05
C MET A 309 11.84 17.64 -8.71
N ASN A 310 11.29 18.34 -9.71
CA ASN A 310 11.99 19.43 -10.39
C ASN A 310 13.41 19.04 -10.87
N GLY A 311 13.55 17.84 -11.45
CA GLY A 311 14.83 17.31 -11.92
C GLY A 311 15.79 16.78 -10.85
N LYS A 312 15.43 16.88 -9.56
CA LYS A 312 16.24 16.36 -8.44
C LYS A 312 15.71 14.99 -7.98
N PRO A 313 16.53 13.92 -8.05
CA PRO A 313 16.12 12.60 -7.56
C PRO A 313 16.12 12.55 -6.03
N GLU A 314 15.08 11.98 -5.45
CA GLU A 314 15.00 11.71 -4.01
C GLU A 314 15.58 10.35 -3.62
N GLU A 315 15.57 10.06 -2.31
CA GLU A 315 15.95 8.76 -1.78
C GLU A 315 14.84 7.71 -1.98
N TRP A 316 15.24 6.50 -2.40
CA TRP A 316 14.34 5.35 -2.42
C TRP A 316 13.72 5.05 -1.04
N LYS A 317 12.40 4.98 -1.01
CA LYS A 317 11.57 4.53 0.13
C LYS A 317 10.88 3.21 -0.17
N LEU A 318 10.55 2.46 0.88
CA LEU A 318 9.84 1.19 0.77
C LEU A 318 8.36 1.48 0.57
N TRP A 319 7.82 1.14 -0.60
CA TRP A 319 6.39 1.34 -0.87
C TRP A 319 5.55 0.26 -0.21
N GLY A 320 5.97 -1.00 -0.34
CA GLY A 320 5.22 -2.12 0.20
C GLY A 320 5.65 -3.45 -0.39
N PHE A 321 4.81 -4.44 -0.14
CA PHE A 321 4.95 -5.79 -0.66
C PHE A 321 3.82 -6.07 -1.63
N THR A 322 4.12 -6.87 -2.65
CA THR A 322 3.14 -7.24 -3.67
C THR A 322 3.22 -8.73 -3.95
N SER A 323 2.26 -9.23 -4.73
CA SER A 323 2.15 -10.63 -5.10
C SER A 323 2.20 -10.80 -6.61
N GLU A 324 2.34 -12.04 -7.04
CA GLU A 324 2.36 -12.41 -8.44
C GLU A 324 1.08 -11.99 -9.17
N THR A 325 1.22 -11.59 -10.43
CA THR A 325 0.09 -11.30 -11.31
C THR A 325 -0.24 -12.57 -12.10
N THR A 326 -1.31 -13.24 -11.70
CA THR A 326 -1.96 -14.33 -12.46
C THR A 326 -2.79 -13.73 -13.61
N PRO A 327 -3.11 -14.49 -14.66
CA PRO A 327 -3.98 -14.00 -15.74
C PRO A 327 -5.35 -13.56 -15.23
N GLU A 328 -5.93 -14.28 -14.26
CA GLU A 328 -7.19 -13.89 -13.62
C GLU A 328 -7.09 -12.51 -12.94
N ARG A 329 -5.98 -12.26 -12.22
CA ARG A 329 -5.76 -10.97 -11.57
C ARG A 329 -5.55 -9.86 -12.59
N LEU A 330 -4.88 -10.16 -13.70
CA LEU A 330 -4.68 -9.19 -14.78
C LEU A 330 -6.03 -8.76 -15.37
N GLN A 331 -6.95 -9.69 -15.61
CA GLN A 331 -8.30 -9.38 -16.08
C GLN A 331 -9.08 -8.53 -15.06
N GLN A 332 -8.99 -8.84 -13.77
CA GLN A 332 -9.61 -8.05 -12.71
C GLN A 332 -9.05 -6.62 -12.66
N ASP A 333 -7.74 -6.48 -12.80
CA ASP A 333 -7.09 -5.18 -12.86
C ASP A 333 -7.56 -4.38 -14.09
N ASP A 334 -7.62 -5.02 -15.27
CA ASP A 334 -8.11 -4.41 -16.51
C ASP A 334 -9.56 -3.93 -16.39
N GLU A 335 -10.45 -4.75 -15.81
CA GLU A 335 -11.85 -4.38 -15.53
C GLU A 335 -11.95 -3.21 -14.54
N TYR A 336 -11.13 -3.24 -13.48
CA TYR A 336 -11.09 -2.17 -12.49
C TYR A 336 -10.69 -0.85 -13.15
N TRP A 337 -9.64 -0.86 -13.98
CA TRP A 337 -9.19 0.34 -14.68
C TRP A 337 -10.20 0.82 -15.72
N ALA A 338 -10.86 -0.09 -16.46
CA ALA A 338 -11.93 0.28 -17.38
C ALA A 338 -13.09 0.98 -16.67
N ARG A 339 -13.48 0.48 -15.48
CA ARG A 339 -14.50 1.14 -14.64
C ARG A 339 -14.03 2.51 -14.15
N MET A 340 -12.80 2.63 -13.67
CA MET A 340 -12.26 3.94 -13.23
C MET A 340 -12.23 4.96 -14.36
N LEU A 341 -11.81 4.56 -15.56
CA LEU A 341 -11.82 5.42 -16.74
C LEU A 341 -13.24 5.85 -17.12
N SER A 342 -14.21 4.92 -17.08
CA SER A 342 -15.61 5.25 -17.36
C SER A 342 -16.18 6.28 -16.38
N ILE A 343 -15.85 6.15 -15.08
CA ILE A 343 -16.27 7.10 -14.03
C ILE A 343 -15.65 8.47 -14.27
N GLN A 344 -14.34 8.53 -14.57
CA GLN A 344 -13.65 9.78 -14.90
C GLN A 344 -14.25 10.45 -16.14
N SER A 345 -14.53 9.69 -17.21
CA SER A 345 -15.14 10.22 -18.42
C SER A 345 -16.60 10.66 -18.23
N SER A 346 -17.32 10.08 -17.26
CA SER A 346 -18.70 10.48 -16.95
C SER A 346 -18.79 11.70 -16.03
N SER A 347 -17.70 12.01 -15.32
CA SER A 347 -17.60 13.14 -14.41
C SER A 347 -17.03 14.40 -15.07
N ALA A 348 -16.48 14.27 -16.28
CA ALA A 348 -16.05 15.38 -17.14
C ALA A 348 -17.18 15.74 -18.10
#